data_AF-A0A838ZMH4-F1
#
_entry.id   AF-A0A838ZMH4-F1
#
_cell.length_a   1.000
_cell.length_b   1.000
_cell.length_c   1.000
_cell.angle_alpha   90.00
_cell.angle_beta   90.00
_cell.angle_gamma   90.00
#
_symmetry.space_group_name_H-M   'P 1'
#
loop_
_entity.id
_entity.type
_entity.pdbx_description
1 polymer ?
#
loop_
_entity_poly.entity_id
_entity_poly.type
_entity_poly.pdbx_seq_one_letter_code
_entity_poly.pdbx_strand_id
1 'polypeptide(L)'
;MNKLTKEEKQKELEKYRTLNLATLDYYIESSMLKIKTEDFDSDQHYKSLKPLVEENFEKGRLTRLKQWFRDLTEMMVENEDFEFNKFIKNRTGYDIDIHSKLKKRIERIIKLEKIKTEDEYRDILNIVNNLCQQPTLEKPKLDLLNSMLLDFDNRIRTKK
;
A
#
# COMPACT_ATOMS: atom_id res chain seq x y z
N MET A 1 -23.14 13.30 5.08
CA MET A 1 -21.71 13.69 5.15
C MET A 1 -21.62 15.04 5.83
N ASN A 2 -20.96 15.14 6.99
CA ASN A 2 -20.72 16.45 7.61
C ASN A 2 -19.77 17.27 6.72
N LYS A 3 -20.12 18.53 6.50
CA LYS A 3 -19.31 19.48 5.73
C LYS A 3 -18.10 19.85 6.59
N LEU A 4 -16.89 19.65 6.06
CA LEU A 4 -15.66 20.06 6.74
C LEU A 4 -15.67 21.57 6.99
N THR A 5 -15.17 21.98 8.14
CA THR A 5 -14.82 23.38 8.42
C THR A 5 -13.68 23.82 7.50
N LYS A 6 -13.46 25.14 7.42
CA LYS A 6 -12.37 25.71 6.60
C LYS A 6 -11.00 25.20 7.07
N GLU A 7 -10.79 25.12 8.38
CA GLU A 7 -9.54 24.66 8.99
C GLU A 7 -9.31 23.17 8.76
N GLU A 8 -10.33 22.33 8.93
CA GLU A 8 -10.23 20.90 8.64
C GLU A 8 -9.96 20.64 7.16
N LYS A 9 -10.62 21.41 6.26
CA LYS A 9 -10.36 21.32 4.83
C LYS A 9 -8.91 21.69 4.50
N GLN A 10 -8.36 22.72 5.14
CA GLN A 10 -6.97 23.14 4.93
C GLN A 10 -5.98 22.07 5.41
N LYS A 11 -6.19 21.51 6.60
CA LYS A 11 -5.37 20.39 7.11
C LYS A 11 -5.40 19.18 6.18
N GLU A 12 -6.57 18.85 5.66
CA GLU A 12 -6.72 17.76 4.70
C GLU A 12 -6.03 18.09 3.35
N LEU A 13 -6.10 19.33 2.87
CA LEU A 13 -5.36 19.75 1.68
C LEU A 13 -3.85 19.58 1.86
N GLU A 14 -3.31 20.04 2.98
CA GLU A 14 -1.89 19.91 3.32
C GLU A 14 -1.47 18.45 3.43
N LYS A 15 -2.27 17.64 4.13
CA LYS A 15 -2.04 16.19 4.23
C LYS A 15 -1.95 15.53 2.86
N TYR A 16 -2.97 15.71 2.01
CA TYR A 16 -2.98 15.02 0.71
C TYR A 16 -1.99 15.60 -0.30
N ARG A 17 -1.62 16.89 -0.19
CA ARG A 17 -0.48 17.44 -0.94
C ARG A 17 0.80 16.69 -0.54
N THR A 18 1.11 16.65 0.76
CA THR A 18 2.32 16.00 1.29
C THR A 18 2.37 14.51 0.94
N LEU A 19 1.24 13.80 1.06
CA LEU A 19 1.16 12.39 0.69
C LEU A 19 1.42 12.18 -0.81
N ASN A 20 0.79 12.95 -1.71
CA ASN A 20 1.03 12.81 -3.15
C ASN A 20 2.49 13.09 -3.53
N LEU A 21 3.10 14.14 -2.97
CA LEU A 21 4.51 14.45 -3.23
C LEU A 21 5.43 13.33 -2.75
N ALA A 22 5.21 12.83 -1.53
CA ALA A 22 5.98 11.72 -1.00
C ALA A 22 5.80 10.43 -1.81
N THR A 23 4.59 10.14 -2.30
CA THR A 23 4.37 9.00 -3.19
C THR A 23 5.16 9.16 -4.50
N LEU A 24 5.21 10.36 -5.09
CA LEU A 24 6.03 10.62 -6.27
C LEU A 24 7.54 10.51 -5.97
N ASP A 25 7.98 10.94 -4.79
CA ASP A 25 9.36 10.73 -4.34
C ASP A 25 9.71 9.24 -4.24
N TYR A 26 8.80 8.43 -3.69
CA TYR A 26 8.98 6.98 -3.62
C TYR A 26 9.19 6.37 -5.02
N TYR A 27 8.39 6.78 -6.00
CA TYR A 27 8.54 6.34 -7.39
C TYR A 27 9.90 6.71 -7.99
N ILE A 28 10.40 7.91 -7.72
CA ILE A 28 11.68 8.41 -8.25
C ILE A 28 12.88 7.74 -7.55
N GLU A 29 12.75 7.44 -6.26
CA GLU A 29 13.82 6.85 -5.44
C GLU A 29 13.89 5.32 -5.57
N SER A 30 12.76 4.66 -5.88
CA SER A 30 12.70 3.21 -6.01
C SER A 30 13.32 2.73 -7.32
N SER A 31 14.46 2.03 -7.23
CA SER A 31 15.15 1.46 -8.39
C SER A 31 14.30 0.46 -9.18
N MET A 32 13.38 -0.24 -8.52
CA MET A 32 12.50 -1.23 -9.16
C MET A 32 11.45 -0.59 -10.08
N LEU A 33 11.17 0.70 -9.89
CA LEU A 33 10.15 1.45 -10.64
C LEU A 33 10.76 2.31 -11.75
N LYS A 34 12.08 2.26 -11.91
CA LYS A 34 12.80 2.98 -12.95
C LYS A 34 12.66 2.27 -14.28
N ILE A 35 11.81 2.83 -15.12
CA ILE A 35 11.63 2.44 -16.51
C ILE A 35 12.19 3.56 -17.39
N LYS A 36 13.06 3.18 -18.32
CA LYS A 36 13.60 4.08 -19.35
C LYS A 36 13.60 3.39 -20.70
N THR A 37 12.89 3.98 -21.65
CA THR A 37 12.87 3.59 -23.07
C THR A 37 13.25 4.80 -23.92
N GLU A 38 13.29 4.65 -25.24
CA GLU A 38 13.60 5.77 -26.16
C GLU A 38 12.62 6.95 -25.99
N ASP A 39 11.34 6.65 -25.78
CA ASP A 39 10.26 7.65 -25.71
C ASP A 39 9.74 7.93 -24.28
N PHE A 40 10.27 7.24 -23.27
CA PHE A 40 9.76 7.37 -21.90
C PHE A 40 10.86 7.30 -20.84
N ASP A 41 10.83 8.26 -19.92
CA ASP A 41 11.68 8.28 -18.73
C ASP A 41 10.78 8.46 -17.50
N SER A 42 10.63 7.38 -16.72
CA SER A 42 9.79 7.36 -15.52
C SER A 42 10.19 8.42 -14.49
N ASP A 43 11.49 8.67 -14.28
CA ASP A 43 11.97 9.69 -13.35
C ASP A 43 11.52 11.08 -13.81
N GLN A 44 11.64 11.38 -15.12
CA GLN A 44 11.16 12.65 -15.68
C GLN A 44 9.64 12.76 -15.61
N HIS A 45 8.92 11.68 -15.92
CA HIS A 45 7.47 11.63 -15.84
C HIS A 45 6.99 11.98 -14.43
N TYR A 46 7.47 11.29 -13.39
CA TYR A 46 7.04 11.54 -12.01
C TYR A 46 7.46 12.92 -11.49
N LYS A 47 8.63 13.43 -11.89
CA LYS A 47 9.03 14.82 -11.61
C LYS A 47 8.06 15.83 -12.23
N SER A 48 7.60 15.58 -13.46
CA SER A 48 6.65 16.46 -14.15
C SER A 48 5.27 16.51 -13.50
N LEU A 49 4.91 15.51 -12.69
CA LEU A 49 3.63 15.49 -11.97
C LEU A 49 3.62 16.34 -10.69
N LYS A 50 4.79 16.64 -10.09
CA LYS A 50 4.87 17.41 -8.84
C LYS A 50 4.24 18.82 -8.95
N PRO A 51 4.52 19.63 -9.99
CA PRO A 51 3.86 20.93 -10.16
C PRO A 51 2.33 20.83 -10.22
N LEU A 52 1.78 19.74 -10.77
CA LEU A 52 0.34 19.53 -10.82
C LEU A 52 -0.26 19.23 -9.43
N VAL A 53 0.50 18.60 -8.52
CA VAL A 53 0.10 18.44 -7.12
C VAL A 53 -0.02 19.82 -6.45
N GLU A 54 0.97 20.68 -6.65
CA GLU A 54 0.98 22.06 -6.12
C GLU A 54 -0.19 22.88 -6.67
N GLU A 55 -0.42 22.83 -7.98
CA GLU A 55 -1.52 23.55 -8.62
C GLU A 55 -2.88 23.13 -8.02
N ASN A 56 -3.09 21.83 -7.78
CA ASN A 56 -4.32 21.34 -7.17
C ASN A 56 -4.45 21.75 -5.70
N PHE A 57 -3.34 21.85 -4.97
CA PHE A 57 -3.30 22.36 -3.61
C PHE A 57 -3.65 23.85 -3.54
N GLU A 58 -2.98 24.69 -4.34
CA GLU A 58 -3.22 26.13 -4.40
C GLU A 58 -4.68 26.47 -4.77
N LYS A 59 -5.27 25.68 -5.68
CA LYS A 59 -6.68 25.81 -6.07
C LYS A 59 -7.66 25.19 -5.07
N GLY A 60 -7.19 24.63 -3.96
CA GLY A 60 -8.02 24.04 -2.90
C GLY A 60 -8.83 22.81 -3.35
N ARG A 61 -8.34 22.06 -4.34
CA ARG A 61 -9.01 20.92 -4.99
C ARG A 61 -8.81 19.61 -4.21
N LEU A 62 -9.33 19.56 -2.99
CA LEU A 62 -9.15 18.42 -2.08
C LEU A 62 -9.57 17.08 -2.69
N THR A 63 -10.72 17.03 -3.36
CA THR A 63 -11.21 15.80 -4.01
C THR A 63 -10.22 15.27 -5.06
N ARG A 64 -9.57 16.17 -5.81
CA ARG A 64 -8.58 15.78 -6.83
C ARG A 64 -7.31 15.22 -6.19
N LEU A 65 -6.83 15.82 -5.11
CA LEU A 65 -5.67 15.32 -4.36
C LEU A 65 -5.93 13.96 -3.71
N LYS A 66 -7.14 13.75 -3.16
CA LYS A 66 -7.56 12.43 -2.62
C LYS A 66 -7.60 11.36 -3.72
N GLN A 67 -8.14 11.73 -4.87
CA GLN A 67 -8.22 10.86 -6.05
C GLN A 67 -6.83 10.46 -6.52
N TRP A 68 -5.94 11.44 -6.71
CA TRP A 68 -4.55 11.18 -7.11
C TRP A 68 -3.81 10.29 -6.13
N PHE A 69 -4.00 10.48 -4.84
CA PHE A 69 -3.35 9.61 -3.86
C PHE A 69 -3.83 8.16 -3.97
N ARG A 70 -5.12 7.95 -4.23
CA ARG A 70 -5.66 6.61 -4.49
C ARG A 70 -5.04 5.98 -5.74
N ASP A 71 -5.00 6.72 -6.83
CA ASP A 71 -4.51 6.22 -8.12
C ASP A 71 -2.99 5.94 -8.07
N LEU A 72 -2.23 6.85 -7.46
CA LEU A 72 -0.78 6.69 -7.27
C LEU A 72 -0.42 5.58 -6.29
N THR A 73 -1.34 5.05 -5.49
CA THR A 73 -1.06 3.95 -4.54
C THR A 73 -1.62 2.62 -5.00
N GLU A 74 -2.34 2.56 -6.12
CA GLU A 74 -2.96 1.33 -6.63
C GLU A 74 -1.93 0.22 -6.86
N MET A 75 -0.84 0.52 -7.57
CA MET A 75 0.25 -0.44 -7.81
C MET A 75 0.90 -0.94 -6.50
N MET A 76 1.01 -0.07 -5.49
CA MET A 76 1.57 -0.45 -4.19
C MET A 76 0.65 -1.40 -3.44
N VAL A 77 -0.67 -1.19 -3.55
CA VAL A 77 -1.67 -2.09 -3.00
C VAL A 77 -1.66 -3.44 -3.71
N GLU A 78 -1.61 -3.45 -5.04
CA GLU A 78 -1.62 -4.68 -5.84
C GLU A 78 -0.36 -5.53 -5.65
N ASN A 79 0.80 -4.88 -5.58
CA ASN A 79 2.08 -5.56 -5.36
C ASN A 79 2.34 -5.85 -3.88
N GLU A 80 1.41 -5.50 -2.99
CA GLU A 80 1.54 -5.66 -1.54
C GLU A 80 2.86 -5.06 -1.01
N ASP A 81 3.22 -3.87 -1.51
CA ASP A 81 4.43 -3.18 -1.11
C ASP A 81 4.26 -2.62 0.31
N PHE A 82 4.73 -3.37 1.30
CA PHE A 82 4.67 -2.98 2.71
C PHE A 82 5.73 -1.94 3.08
N GLU A 83 6.83 -1.83 2.33
CA GLU A 83 7.87 -0.82 2.57
C GLU A 83 7.37 0.59 2.20
N PHE A 84 6.42 0.69 1.26
CA PHE A 84 5.77 1.96 0.91
C PHE A 84 5.18 2.69 2.14
N ASN A 85 4.40 2.00 2.98
CA ASN A 85 3.78 2.63 4.16
C ASN A 85 4.83 3.16 5.14
N LYS A 86 5.92 2.41 5.32
CA LYS A 86 7.05 2.79 6.16
C LYS A 86 7.78 4.00 5.59
N PHE A 87 8.00 4.04 4.27
CA PHE A 87 8.55 5.19 3.59
C PHE A 87 7.69 6.43 3.80
N ILE A 88 6.38 6.35 3.56
CA ILE A 88 5.46 7.50 3.73
C ILE A 88 5.47 7.99 5.19
N LYS A 89 5.41 7.09 6.16
CA LYS A 89 5.45 7.46 7.58
C LYS A 89 6.76 8.17 7.94
N ASN A 90 7.90 7.65 7.49
CA ASN A 90 9.19 8.26 7.75
C ASN A 90 9.37 9.61 7.05
N ARG A 91 8.86 9.75 5.82
CA ARG A 91 8.99 10.98 5.02
C ARG A 91 8.04 12.08 5.45
N THR A 92 6.83 11.73 5.89
CA THR A 92 5.73 12.69 6.09
C THR A 92 5.22 12.78 7.53
N GLY A 93 5.54 11.80 8.37
CA GLY A 93 4.95 11.64 9.70
C GLY A 93 3.52 11.08 9.70
N TYR A 94 2.87 10.91 8.53
CA TYR A 94 1.53 10.36 8.46
C TYR A 94 1.57 8.83 8.49
N ASP A 95 0.84 8.26 9.45
CA ASP A 95 0.54 6.83 9.47
C ASP A 95 -0.63 6.56 8.51
N ILE A 96 -0.34 5.85 7.42
CA ILE A 96 -1.32 5.47 6.41
C ILE A 96 -1.41 3.95 6.32
N ASP A 97 -2.60 3.45 6.01
CA ASP A 97 -2.83 2.03 5.81
C ASP A 97 -3.53 1.78 4.47
N ILE A 98 -2.75 1.79 3.38
CA ILE A 98 -3.25 1.45 2.04
C ILE A 98 -3.65 -0.02 1.93
N HIS A 99 -3.13 -0.87 2.83
CA HIS A 99 -3.33 -2.32 2.86
C HIS A 99 -4.47 -2.76 3.79
N SER A 100 -5.26 -1.83 4.32
CA SER A 100 -6.33 -2.13 5.29
C SER A 100 -7.36 -3.15 4.77
N LYS A 101 -7.65 -3.16 3.46
CA LYS A 101 -8.54 -4.16 2.85
C LYS A 101 -7.92 -5.55 2.86
N LEU A 102 -6.64 -5.67 2.50
CA LEU A 102 -5.89 -6.93 2.58
C LEU A 102 -5.87 -7.44 4.02
N LYS A 103 -5.52 -6.59 5.00
CA LYS A 103 -5.54 -6.96 6.42
C LYS A 103 -6.89 -7.53 6.87
N LYS A 104 -8.01 -6.88 6.49
CA LYS A 104 -9.37 -7.38 6.79
C LYS A 104 -9.67 -8.73 6.13
N ARG A 105 -9.16 -8.96 4.92
CA ARG A 105 -9.30 -10.25 4.21
C ARG A 105 -8.53 -11.34 4.95
N ILE A 106 -7.30 -11.05 5.36
CA ILE A 106 -6.44 -11.96 6.14
C ILE A 106 -7.08 -12.29 7.49
N GLU A 107 -7.57 -11.30 8.23
CA GLU A 107 -8.27 -11.53 9.50
C GLU A 107 -9.48 -12.46 9.34
N ARG A 108 -10.20 -12.36 8.21
CA ARG A 108 -11.32 -13.26 7.91
C ARG A 108 -10.84 -14.68 7.64
N ILE A 109 -9.75 -14.85 6.88
CA ILE A 109 -9.14 -16.16 6.60
C ILE A 109 -8.67 -16.81 7.92
N ILE A 110 -7.99 -16.05 8.77
CA ILE A 110 -7.54 -16.49 10.10
C ILE A 110 -8.73 -16.93 10.97
N LYS A 111 -9.81 -16.13 11.04
CA LYS A 111 -11.02 -16.50 11.82
C LYS A 111 -11.68 -17.78 11.33
N LEU A 112 -11.53 -18.11 10.05
CA LEU A 112 -12.03 -19.37 9.48
C LEU A 112 -11.05 -20.53 9.70
N GLU A 113 -9.83 -20.24 10.19
CA GLU A 113 -8.71 -21.16 10.40
C GLU A 113 -8.41 -22.05 9.18
N LYS A 114 -8.77 -21.56 7.99
CA LYS A 114 -8.77 -22.37 6.77
C LYS A 114 -8.63 -21.52 5.53
N ILE A 115 -7.56 -21.78 4.79
CA ILE A 115 -7.39 -21.37 3.40
C ILE A 115 -8.27 -22.27 2.51
N LYS A 116 -9.06 -21.66 1.63
CA LYS A 116 -10.02 -22.33 0.74
C LYS A 116 -9.62 -22.23 -0.73
N THR A 117 -8.93 -21.16 -1.12
CA THR A 117 -8.57 -20.89 -2.52
C THR A 117 -7.07 -20.58 -2.67
N GLU A 118 -6.56 -20.69 -3.90
CA GLU A 118 -5.20 -20.28 -4.25
C GLU A 118 -4.95 -18.78 -4.02
N ASP A 119 -5.97 -17.94 -4.23
CA ASP A 119 -5.85 -16.51 -3.96
C ASP A 119 -5.68 -16.23 -2.46
N GLU A 120 -6.45 -16.91 -1.61
CA GLU A 120 -6.29 -16.84 -0.15
C GLU A 120 -4.91 -17.38 0.27
N TYR A 121 -4.39 -18.39 -0.42
CA TYR A 121 -3.03 -18.90 -0.18
C TYR A 121 -1.97 -17.84 -0.49
N ARG A 122 -2.05 -17.20 -1.67
CA ARG A 122 -1.11 -16.13 -2.08
C ARG A 122 -1.12 -14.96 -1.12
N ASP A 123 -2.31 -14.49 -0.72
CA ASP A 123 -2.47 -13.42 0.26
C ASP A 123 -1.76 -13.74 1.59
N ILE A 124 -1.95 -14.96 2.11
CA ILE A 124 -1.35 -15.40 3.37
C ILE A 124 0.17 -15.52 3.23
N LEU A 125 0.66 -16.06 2.11
CA LEU A 125 2.08 -16.20 1.82
C LEU A 125 2.78 -14.84 1.78
N ASN A 126 2.19 -13.83 1.13
CA ASN A 126 2.77 -12.49 1.05
C ASN A 126 2.84 -11.81 2.43
N ILE A 127 1.81 -11.98 3.27
CA ILE A 127 1.84 -11.50 4.66
C ILE A 127 2.93 -12.19 5.48
N VAL A 128 3.06 -13.51 5.36
CA VAL A 128 4.13 -14.28 6.03
C VAL A 128 5.50 -13.76 5.59
N ASN A 129 5.72 -13.56 4.29
CA ASN A 129 6.98 -13.03 3.75
C ASN A 129 7.29 -11.65 4.34
N ASN A 130 6.31 -10.76 4.42
CA ASN A 130 6.47 -9.44 5.04
C ASN A 130 6.77 -9.54 6.55
N LEU A 131 6.07 -10.40 7.29
CA LEU A 131 6.31 -10.61 8.72
C LEU A 131 7.72 -11.17 8.99
N CYS A 132 8.24 -12.05 8.14
CA CYS A 132 9.61 -12.56 8.24
C CYS A 132 10.67 -11.45 8.08
N GLN A 133 10.36 -10.37 7.35
CA GLN A 133 11.26 -9.22 7.16
C GLN A 133 11.20 -8.22 8.33
N GLN A 134 10.24 -8.36 9.25
CA GLN A 134 10.06 -7.48 10.40
C GLN A 134 10.35 -8.24 11.71
N PRO A 135 11.56 -8.10 12.31
CA PRO A 135 12.06 -9.00 13.36
C PRO A 135 11.32 -9.01 14.72
N THR A 136 10.16 -8.36 14.86
CA THR A 136 9.55 -8.13 16.18
C THR A 136 8.06 -8.46 16.28
N LEU A 137 7.73 -9.23 17.33
CA LEU A 137 6.46 -9.37 18.08
C LEU A 137 5.30 -10.21 17.51
N GLU A 138 5.32 -10.68 16.25
CA GLU A 138 4.19 -11.46 15.70
C GLU A 138 4.42 -12.98 15.61
N LYS A 139 5.35 -13.56 16.40
CA LYS A 139 5.68 -15.00 16.32
C LYS A 139 4.45 -15.94 16.40
N PRO A 140 3.50 -15.78 17.34
CA PRO A 140 2.31 -16.65 17.39
C PRO A 140 1.43 -16.55 16.13
N LYS A 141 1.33 -15.36 15.55
CA LYS A 141 0.55 -15.15 14.31
C LYS A 141 1.29 -15.74 13.11
N LEU A 142 2.61 -15.58 13.03
CA LEU A 142 3.44 -16.19 12.00
C LEU A 142 3.33 -17.72 12.02
N ASP A 143 3.41 -18.34 13.21
CA ASP A 143 3.29 -19.78 13.37
C ASP A 143 1.91 -20.28 12.89
N LEU A 144 0.83 -19.57 13.23
CA LEU A 144 -0.53 -19.86 12.77
C LEU A 144 -0.67 -19.76 11.25
N LEU A 145 -0.14 -18.68 10.64
CA LEU A 145 -0.22 -18.51 9.20
C LEU A 145 0.58 -19.59 8.46
N ASN A 146 1.75 -19.97 8.98
CA ASN A 146 2.56 -21.06 8.42
C ASN A 146 1.83 -22.41 8.51
N SER A 147 1.17 -22.72 9.63
CA SER A 147 0.41 -23.98 9.74
C SER A 147 -0.75 -24.02 8.73
N MET A 148 -1.45 -22.90 8.52
CA MET A 148 -2.52 -22.81 7.55
C MET A 148 -2.05 -23.03 6.10
N LEU A 149 -0.87 -22.52 5.73
CA LEU A 149 -0.25 -22.76 4.43
C LEU A 149 0.08 -24.25 4.23
N LEU A 150 0.72 -24.87 5.22
CA LEU A 150 1.07 -26.30 5.19
C LEU A 150 -0.18 -27.19 5.06
N ASP A 151 -1.25 -26.86 5.78
CA ASP A 151 -2.52 -27.60 5.70
C ASP A 151 -3.17 -27.50 4.31
N PHE A 152 -3.06 -26.34 3.65
CA PHE A 152 -3.54 -26.17 2.29
C PHE A 152 -2.73 -27.00 1.29
N ASP A 153 -1.39 -26.92 1.36
CA ASP A 153 -0.48 -27.71 0.52
C ASP A 153 -0.71 -29.21 0.66
N ASN A 154 -0.85 -29.71 1.89
CA ASN A 154 -1.12 -31.11 2.16
C ASN A 154 -2.44 -31.55 1.53
N ARG A 155 -3.51 -30.75 1.65
CA ARG A 155 -4.81 -31.06 1.05
C ARG A 155 -4.76 -31.12 -0.48
N ILE A 156 -4.00 -30.23 -1.13
CA ILE A 156 -3.83 -30.28 -2.59
C ILE A 156 -3.04 -31.51 -3.00
N ARG A 157 -1.95 -31.83 -2.28
CA ARG A 157 -1.14 -33.03 -2.56
C ARG A 157 -1.94 -34.32 -2.42
N THR A 158 -2.82 -34.44 -1.44
CA THR A 158 -3.67 -35.62 -1.25
C THR A 158 -4.84 -35.74 -2.25
N LYS A 159 -5.13 -34.67 -3.02
CA LYS A 159 -6.18 -34.66 -4.05
C LYS A 159 -5.66 -34.92 -5.46
N LYS A 160 -4.33 -34.93 -5.65
CA LYS A 160 -3.67 -35.34 -6.88
C LYS A 160 -3.32 -36.82 -6.81
#